data_AF-A0A959Z6J1-F1
#
_entry.id   AF-A0A959Z6J1-F1
#
_cell.length_a   1.000
_cell.length_b   1.000
_cell.length_c   1.000
_cell.angle_alpha   90.00
_cell.angle_beta   90.00
_cell.angle_gamma   90.00
#
_symmetry.space_group_name_H-M   'P 1'
#
loop_
_entity.id
_entity.type
_entity.pdbx_description
1 polymer ?
#
loop_
_entity_poly.entity_id
_entity_poly.type
_entity_poly.pdbx_seq_one_letter_code
_entity_poly.pdbx_strand_id
1 'polypeptide(L)'
;MDKTILNIFKGVMLVLIALAVILQILVLIKGEEGLVGSSVLDNYAYLAYVAIILTTFLAILFPVMFMIQNPKNALKILAGIAGLVVLGFICYSIADNTFNVVRLEELKTTKEVSRLVGGALYFTYIVGGIAVVSIIFSGIAGLFK
;
A
#
# COMPACT_ATOMS: atom_id res chain seq x y z
N MET A 1 0.00 24.04 7.22
CA MET A 1 -0.85 23.35 8.21
C MET A 1 -0.59 23.99 9.55
N ASP A 2 -1.63 24.45 10.23
CA ASP A 2 -1.47 25.09 11.54
C ASP A 2 -0.79 24.16 12.54
N LYS A 3 0.08 24.72 13.36
CA LYS A 3 0.79 23.97 14.43
C LYS A 3 -0.19 23.22 15.32
N THR A 4 -1.38 23.78 15.53
CA THR A 4 -2.48 23.17 16.29
C THR A 4 -2.98 21.88 15.65
N ILE A 5 -3.24 21.87 14.33
CA ILE A 5 -3.70 20.68 13.59
C ILE A 5 -2.62 19.59 13.62
N LEU A 6 -1.36 19.97 13.44
CA LEU A 6 -0.25 19.02 13.48
C LEU A 6 -0.12 18.36 14.86
N ASN A 7 -0.28 19.12 15.93
CA ASN A 7 -0.19 18.60 17.29
C ASN A 7 -1.35 17.65 17.61
N ILE A 8 -2.57 17.96 17.15
CA ILE A 8 -3.73 17.08 17.29
C ILE A 8 -3.47 15.76 16.54
N PHE A 9 -3.04 15.84 15.28
CA PHE A 9 -2.77 14.65 14.46
C PHE A 9 -1.70 13.75 15.09
N LYS A 10 -0.59 14.33 15.56
CA LYS A 10 0.46 13.60 16.27
C LYS A 10 -0.05 12.98 17.57
N GLY A 11 -0.88 13.69 18.33
CA GLY A 11 -1.48 13.18 19.56
C GLY A 11 -2.35 11.96 19.30
N VAL A 12 -3.26 12.05 18.33
CA VAL A 12 -4.14 10.93 17.93
C VAL A 12 -3.33 9.73 17.46
N MET A 13 -2.31 9.93 16.60
CA MET A 13 -1.43 8.83 16.18
C MET A 13 -0.70 8.18 17.35
N LEU A 14 -0.15 8.98 18.26
CA LEU A 14 0.61 8.45 19.40
C LEU A 14 -0.28 7.63 20.33
N VAL A 15 -1.53 8.07 20.55
CA VAL A 15 -2.53 7.30 21.32
C VAL A 15 -2.86 5.97 20.63
N LEU A 16 -3.11 5.98 19.32
CA LEU A 16 -3.41 4.75 18.56
C LEU A 16 -2.25 3.76 18.62
N ILE A 17 -1.02 4.24 18.44
CA ILE A 17 0.19 3.40 18.53
C ILE A 17 0.34 2.84 19.94
N ALA A 18 0.21 3.66 20.98
CA ALA A 18 0.32 3.20 22.35
C ALA A 18 -0.72 2.11 22.68
N LEU A 19 -1.98 2.30 22.29
CA LEU A 19 -3.03 1.31 22.48
C LEU A 19 -2.75 0.02 21.70
N ALA A 20 -2.30 0.11 20.45
CA ALA A 20 -1.93 -1.05 19.65
C ALA A 20 -0.80 -1.85 20.30
N VAL A 21 0.25 -1.17 20.78
CA VAL A 21 1.38 -1.80 21.47
C VAL A 21 0.93 -2.47 22.77
N ILE A 22 0.11 -1.81 23.57
CA ILE A 22 -0.41 -2.38 24.83
C ILE A 22 -1.21 -3.64 24.55
N LEU A 23 -2.16 -3.58 23.60
CA LEU A 23 -2.98 -4.74 23.25
C LEU A 23 -2.13 -5.87 22.65
N GLN A 24 -1.13 -5.55 21.83
CA GLN A 24 -0.18 -6.55 21.30
C GLN A 24 0.59 -7.26 22.41
N ILE A 25 1.06 -6.53 23.44
CA ILE A 25 1.73 -7.11 24.59
C ILE A 25 0.78 -8.03 25.37
N LEU A 26 -0.48 -7.62 25.56
CA LEU A 26 -1.48 -8.45 26.24
C LEU A 26 -1.81 -9.73 25.46
N VAL A 27 -1.85 -9.65 24.13
CA VAL A 27 -2.00 -10.82 23.25
C VAL A 27 -0.81 -11.78 23.43
N LEU A 28 0.41 -11.24 23.48
CA LEU A 28 1.62 -12.04 23.69
C LEU A 28 1.63 -12.74 25.06
N ILE A 29 1.16 -12.09 26.12
CA ILE A 29 1.13 -12.65 27.48
C ILE A 29 0.06 -13.75 27.61
N LYS A 30 -1.11 -13.60 26.95
CA LYS A 30 -2.22 -14.54 27.08
C LYS A 30 -2.02 -15.87 26.34
N GLY A 31 -1.25 -15.87 25.25
CA GLY A 31 -1.04 -17.06 24.41
C GLY A 31 -2.31 -17.55 23.69
N GLU A 32 -2.19 -18.47 22.74
CA GLU A 32 -3.32 -18.91 21.88
C GLU A 32 -4.52 -19.45 22.69
N GLU A 33 -4.26 -20.25 23.72
CA GLU A 33 -5.29 -20.87 24.56
C GLU A 33 -6.09 -19.83 25.39
N GLY A 34 -5.48 -18.70 25.73
CA GLY A 34 -6.10 -17.62 26.51
C GLY A 34 -6.78 -16.53 25.69
N LEU A 35 -6.73 -16.65 24.35
CA LEU A 35 -7.21 -15.63 23.40
C LEU A 35 -8.55 -15.98 22.74
N VAL A 36 -8.82 -17.26 22.50
CA VAL A 36 -10.07 -17.72 21.87
C VAL A 36 -11.25 -17.40 22.79
N GLY A 37 -12.13 -16.48 22.37
CA GLY A 37 -13.27 -16.00 23.15
C GLY A 37 -12.93 -14.90 24.18
N SER A 38 -11.70 -14.35 24.15
CA SER A 38 -11.31 -13.25 25.04
C SER A 38 -11.62 -11.89 24.41
N SER A 39 -12.05 -10.94 25.25
CA SER A 39 -12.27 -9.54 24.85
C SER A 39 -11.00 -8.82 24.36
N VAL A 40 -9.80 -9.37 24.65
CA VAL A 40 -8.53 -8.76 24.23
C VAL A 40 -8.34 -8.88 22.73
N LEU A 41 -8.66 -10.05 22.14
CA LEU A 41 -8.54 -10.26 20.70
C LEU A 41 -9.54 -9.41 19.94
N ASP A 42 -10.79 -9.34 20.42
CA ASP A 42 -11.84 -8.51 19.84
C ASP A 42 -11.48 -7.01 19.89
N ASN A 43 -10.95 -6.54 21.02
CA ASN A 43 -10.51 -5.15 21.16
C ASN A 43 -9.32 -4.82 20.23
N TYR A 44 -8.39 -5.75 20.05
CA TYR A 44 -7.27 -5.58 19.12
C TYR A 44 -7.76 -5.49 17.67
N ALA A 45 -8.68 -6.38 17.27
CA ALA A 45 -9.30 -6.34 15.96
C ALA A 45 -10.09 -5.04 15.74
N TYR A 46 -10.88 -4.60 16.73
CA TYR A 46 -11.62 -3.33 16.66
C TYR A 46 -10.70 -2.13 16.46
N LEU A 47 -9.58 -2.06 17.20
CA LEU A 47 -8.60 -0.99 17.04
C LEU A 47 -7.97 -0.99 15.63
N ALA A 48 -7.68 -2.17 15.08
CA ALA A 48 -7.21 -2.29 13.70
C ALA A 48 -8.26 -1.79 12.70
N TYR A 49 -9.54 -2.12 12.87
CA TYR A 49 -10.61 -1.61 12.02
C TYR A 49 -10.74 -0.09 12.10
N VAL A 50 -10.68 0.51 13.29
CA VAL A 50 -10.69 1.97 13.45
C VAL A 50 -9.49 2.61 12.73
N ALA A 51 -8.30 2.04 12.86
CA ALA A 51 -7.10 2.54 12.20
C ALA A 51 -7.20 2.45 10.67
N ILE A 52 -7.73 1.35 10.13
CA ILE A 52 -7.95 1.16 8.69
C ILE A 52 -8.96 2.18 8.17
N ILE A 53 -10.08 2.38 8.86
CA ILE A 53 -11.13 3.33 8.44
C ILE A 53 -10.57 4.76 8.43
N LEU A 54 -9.89 5.18 9.51
CA LEU A 54 -9.28 6.50 9.60
C LEU A 54 -8.23 6.71 8.51
N THR A 55 -7.38 5.73 8.29
CA THR A 55 -6.31 5.81 7.29
C THR A 55 -6.88 5.85 5.88
N THR A 56 -7.86 5.01 5.58
CA THR A 56 -8.54 5.00 4.28
C THR A 56 -9.22 6.34 4.02
N PHE A 57 -9.93 6.87 5.01
CA PHE A 57 -10.58 8.17 4.92
C PHE A 57 -9.58 9.29 4.64
N LEU A 58 -8.49 9.38 5.41
CA LEU A 58 -7.46 10.40 5.24
C LEU A 58 -6.66 10.23 3.93
N ALA A 59 -6.39 8.98 3.53
CA ALA A 59 -5.69 8.67 2.29
C ALA A 59 -6.46 9.08 1.03
N ILE A 60 -7.79 9.18 1.10
CA ILE A 60 -8.63 9.72 0.04
C ILE A 60 -8.80 11.23 0.21
N LEU A 61 -9.11 11.69 1.42
CA LEU A 61 -9.43 13.07 1.71
C LEU A 61 -8.25 14.02 1.42
N PHE A 62 -7.03 13.66 1.81
CA PHE A 62 -5.87 14.54 1.58
C PHE A 62 -5.52 14.73 0.10
N PRO A 63 -5.40 13.68 -0.73
CA PRO A 63 -5.19 13.87 -2.17
C PRO A 63 -6.32 14.64 -2.83
N VAL A 64 -7.59 14.37 -2.48
CA VAL A 64 -8.73 15.10 -3.05
C VAL A 64 -8.69 16.58 -2.69
N MET A 65 -8.48 16.93 -1.42
CA MET A 65 -8.32 18.33 -1.02
C MET A 65 -7.13 19.00 -1.72
N PHE A 66 -6.00 18.29 -1.84
CA PHE A 66 -4.82 18.81 -2.53
C PHE A 66 -5.07 19.06 -4.01
N MET A 67 -5.81 18.17 -4.68
CA MET A 67 -6.20 18.33 -6.09
C MET A 67 -7.10 19.54 -6.29
N ILE A 68 -8.07 19.78 -5.40
CA ILE A 68 -8.98 20.94 -5.46
C ILE A 68 -8.20 22.25 -5.25
N GLN A 69 -7.28 22.28 -4.28
CA GLN A 69 -6.48 23.47 -3.99
C GLN A 69 -5.43 23.76 -5.07
N ASN A 70 -4.94 22.73 -5.76
CA ASN A 70 -3.86 22.84 -6.74
C ASN A 70 -4.21 22.12 -8.06
N PRO A 71 -5.19 22.61 -8.84
CA PRO A 71 -5.69 21.91 -10.02
C PRO A 71 -4.62 21.71 -11.11
N LYS A 72 -3.65 22.62 -11.22
CA LYS A 72 -2.52 22.48 -12.16
C LYS A 72 -1.61 21.30 -11.81
N ASN A 73 -1.41 21.04 -10.52
CA ASN A 73 -0.60 19.91 -10.05
C ASN A 73 -1.41 18.61 -10.06
N ALA A 74 -2.72 18.70 -9.85
CA ALA A 74 -3.65 17.57 -9.97
C ALA A 74 -3.56 16.91 -11.35
N LEU A 75 -3.48 17.71 -12.43
CA LEU A 75 -3.35 17.18 -13.78
C LEU A 75 -2.05 16.39 -13.99
N LYS A 76 -0.93 16.81 -13.38
CA LYS A 76 0.35 16.08 -13.44
C LYS A 76 0.28 14.76 -12.68
N ILE A 77 -0.34 14.76 -11.50
CA ILE A 77 -0.54 13.54 -10.70
C ILE A 77 -1.44 12.57 -11.48
N LEU A 78 -2.54 13.06 -12.04
CA LEU A 78 -3.47 12.26 -12.83
C LEU A 78 -2.79 11.69 -14.08
N ALA A 79 -1.95 12.48 -14.76
CA ALA A 79 -1.14 12.01 -15.88
C ALA A 79 -0.14 10.92 -15.45
N GLY A 80 0.48 11.05 -14.28
CA GLY A 80 1.35 10.02 -13.71
C GLY A 80 0.62 8.71 -13.41
N ILE A 81 -0.56 8.79 -12.78
CA ILE A 81 -1.42 7.63 -12.52
C ILE A 81 -1.87 6.99 -13.83
N ALA A 82 -2.34 7.79 -14.79
CA ALA A 82 -2.74 7.31 -16.11
C ALA A 82 -1.56 6.60 -16.82
N GLY A 83 -0.35 7.15 -16.72
CA GLY A 83 0.87 6.51 -17.24
C GLY A 83 1.13 5.14 -16.61
N LEU A 84 0.95 4.99 -15.30
CA LEU A 84 1.08 3.70 -14.61
C LEU A 84 0.00 2.71 -15.03
N VAL A 85 -1.24 3.16 -15.22
CA VAL A 85 -2.35 2.31 -15.70
C VAL A 85 -2.06 1.81 -17.13
N VAL A 86 -1.63 2.71 -18.02
CA VAL A 86 -1.24 2.35 -19.39
C VAL A 86 -0.07 1.36 -19.37
N LEU A 87 0.94 1.60 -18.54
CA LEU A 87 2.07 0.67 -18.38
C LEU A 87 1.60 -0.70 -17.88
N GLY A 88 0.72 -0.75 -16.88
CA GLY A 88 0.14 -1.99 -16.38
C GLY A 88 -0.63 -2.76 -17.46
N PHE A 89 -1.39 -2.05 -18.31
CA PHE A 89 -2.09 -2.65 -19.44
C PHE A 89 -1.12 -3.22 -20.49
N ILE A 90 -0.03 -2.51 -20.79
CA ILE A 90 1.03 -3.01 -21.67
C ILE A 90 1.65 -4.28 -21.08
N CYS A 91 2.02 -4.27 -19.80
CA CYS A 91 2.60 -5.43 -19.11
C CYS A 91 1.65 -6.64 -19.12
N TYR A 92 0.36 -6.43 -18.87
CA TYR A 92 -0.65 -7.49 -18.94
C TYR A 92 -0.85 -8.01 -20.38
N SER A 93 -0.77 -7.13 -21.37
CA SER A 93 -0.93 -7.48 -22.79
C SER A 93 0.21 -8.36 -23.29
N ILE A 94 1.44 -8.09 -22.86
CA ILE A 94 2.63 -8.91 -23.23
C ILE A 94 2.80 -10.16 -22.36
N ALA A 95 2.18 -10.19 -21.18
CA ALA A 95 2.22 -11.36 -20.32
C ALA A 95 1.40 -12.50 -20.94
N ASP A 96 1.92 -13.71 -20.86
CA ASP A 96 1.24 -14.92 -21.28
C ASP A 96 1.38 -16.01 -20.23
N ASN A 97 0.47 -16.99 -20.26
CA ASN A 97 0.54 -18.17 -19.42
C ASN A 97 1.49 -19.21 -20.05
N THR A 98 2.62 -19.46 -19.38
CA THR A 98 3.60 -20.48 -19.79
C THR A 98 3.35 -21.86 -19.18
N PHE A 99 2.34 -22.02 -18.32
CA PHE A 99 2.05 -23.30 -17.67
C PHE A 99 1.11 -24.19 -18.49
N ASN A 100 1.41 -25.50 -18.49
CA ASN A 100 0.52 -26.51 -19.03
C ASN A 100 -0.63 -26.82 -18.04
N VAL A 101 -1.63 -27.57 -18.50
CA VAL A 101 -2.85 -27.87 -17.73
C VAL A 101 -2.53 -28.57 -16.39
N VAL A 102 -1.59 -29.51 -16.40
CA VAL A 102 -1.17 -30.26 -15.21
C VAL A 102 -0.55 -29.33 -14.15
N ARG A 103 0.36 -28.43 -14.53
CA ARG A 103 0.94 -27.45 -13.58
C ARG A 103 -0.09 -26.46 -13.04
N LEU A 104 -1.08 -26.09 -13.84
CA LEU A 104 -2.14 -25.18 -13.37
C LEU A 104 -2.99 -25.83 -12.27
N GLU A 105 -3.28 -27.12 -12.41
CA GLU A 105 -3.98 -27.90 -11.36
C GLU A 105 -3.14 -28.05 -10.09
N GLU A 106 -1.84 -28.36 -10.23
CA GLU A 106 -0.91 -28.43 -9.08
C GLU A 106 -0.85 -27.09 -8.33
N LEU A 107 -0.83 -25.98 -9.05
CA LEU A 107 -0.79 -24.63 -8.50
C LEU A 107 -2.17 -24.11 -8.04
N LYS A 108 -3.24 -24.91 -8.21
CA LYS A 108 -4.63 -24.54 -7.93
C LYS A 108 -4.99 -23.17 -8.53
N THR A 109 -4.55 -22.93 -9.76
CA THR A 109 -4.69 -21.63 -10.43
C THR A 109 -5.25 -21.77 -11.83
N THR A 110 -5.58 -20.65 -12.46
CA THR A 110 -6.10 -20.61 -13.84
C THR A 110 -5.10 -19.93 -14.76
N LYS A 111 -5.28 -20.15 -16.07
CA LYS A 111 -4.47 -19.47 -17.11
C LYS A 111 -4.55 -17.94 -16.98
N GLU A 112 -5.74 -17.42 -16.65
CA GLU A 112 -5.96 -15.99 -16.46
C GLU A 112 -5.20 -15.44 -15.25
N VAL A 113 -5.27 -16.12 -14.11
CA VAL A 113 -4.53 -15.72 -12.91
C VAL A 113 -3.03 -15.79 -13.16
N SER A 114 -2.54 -16.83 -13.85
CA SER A 114 -1.13 -16.93 -14.20
C SER A 114 -0.68 -15.77 -15.11
N ARG A 115 -1.50 -15.38 -16.09
CA ARG A 115 -1.21 -14.24 -16.96
C ARG A 115 -1.18 -12.93 -16.18
N LEU A 116 -2.14 -12.74 -15.27
CA LEU A 116 -2.20 -11.58 -14.39
C LEU A 116 -0.95 -11.47 -13.51
N VAL A 117 -0.51 -12.58 -12.91
CA VAL A 117 0.74 -12.63 -12.11
C VAL A 117 1.95 -12.29 -12.98
N GLY A 118 2.05 -12.84 -14.19
CA GLY A 118 3.11 -12.49 -15.14
C GLY A 118 3.12 -11.00 -15.49
N GLY A 119 1.96 -10.41 -15.75
CA GLY A 119 1.81 -8.98 -16.00
C GLY A 119 2.22 -8.12 -14.81
N ALA A 120 1.82 -8.52 -13.60
CA ALA A 120 2.20 -7.85 -12.37
C ALA A 120 3.72 -7.91 -12.12
N LEU A 121 4.37 -9.06 -12.39
CA LEU A 121 5.82 -9.20 -12.29
C LEU A 121 6.54 -8.27 -13.26
N TYR A 122 6.14 -8.23 -14.54
CA TYR A 122 6.71 -7.29 -15.51
C TYR A 122 6.54 -5.84 -15.06
N PHE A 123 5.35 -5.46 -14.59
CA PHE A 123 5.08 -4.13 -14.08
C PHE A 123 6.01 -3.78 -12.91
N THR A 124 6.14 -4.66 -11.92
CA THR A 124 7.04 -4.44 -10.77
C THR A 124 8.50 -4.34 -11.19
N TYR A 125 8.97 -5.18 -12.12
CA TYR A 125 10.36 -5.12 -12.58
C TYR A 125 10.67 -3.82 -13.34
N ILE A 126 9.75 -3.35 -14.18
CA ILE A 126 9.92 -2.09 -14.91
C ILE A 126 9.91 -0.91 -13.94
N VAL A 127 8.90 -0.81 -13.08
CA VAL A 127 8.78 0.31 -12.12
C VAL A 127 9.94 0.28 -11.12
N GLY A 128 10.29 -0.90 -10.61
CA GLY A 128 11.43 -1.08 -9.71
C GLY A 128 12.76 -0.71 -10.37
N GLY A 129 12.98 -1.13 -11.62
CA GLY A 129 14.16 -0.76 -12.39
C GLY A 129 14.26 0.75 -12.62
N ILE A 130 13.16 1.38 -13.04
CA ILE A 130 13.07 2.85 -13.19
C ILE A 130 13.38 3.55 -11.86
N ALA A 131 12.86 3.05 -10.74
CA ALA A 131 13.10 3.63 -9.43
C ALA A 131 14.59 3.57 -9.06
N VAL A 132 15.25 2.42 -9.24
CA VAL A 132 16.69 2.28 -8.98
C VAL A 132 17.51 3.25 -9.84
N VAL A 133 17.24 3.31 -11.15
CA VAL A 133 17.93 4.23 -12.07
C VAL A 133 17.70 5.69 -11.66
N SER A 134 16.46 6.04 -11.28
CA SER A 134 16.12 7.40 -10.85
C SER A 134 16.86 7.81 -9.58
N ILE A 135 17.01 6.90 -8.61
CA ILE A 135 17.76 7.14 -7.38
C ILE A 135 19.24 7.38 -7.69
N ILE A 136 19.85 6.52 -8.51
CA ILE A 136 21.26 6.65 -8.90
C ILE A 136 21.49 7.98 -9.63
N PHE A 137 20.65 8.30 -10.61
CA PHE A 137 20.73 9.55 -11.36
C PHE A 137 20.58 10.76 -10.45
N SER A 138 19.60 10.75 -9.53
CA SER A 138 19.40 11.84 -8.57
C SER A 138 20.59 12.01 -7.64
N GLY A 139 21.22 10.91 -7.23
CA GLY A 139 22.44 10.94 -6.41
C GLY A 139 23.60 11.60 -7.15
N ILE A 140 23.85 11.20 -8.40
CA ILE A 140 24.93 11.75 -9.23
C ILE A 140 24.67 13.21 -9.59
N ALA A 141 23.47 13.53 -10.07
CA ALA A 141 23.11 14.90 -10.44
C ALA A 141 23.17 15.87 -9.24
N GLY A 142 22.91 15.36 -8.03
CA GLY A 142 23.08 16.12 -6.80
C GLY A 142 24.53 16.49 -6.48
N LEU A 143 25.52 15.74 -6.97
CA LEU A 143 26.95 16.04 -6.78
C LEU A 143 27.45 17.16 -7.70
N PHE A 144 26.73 17.44 -8.78
CA PHE A 144 27.05 18.48 -9.76
C PHE A 144 26.25 19.78 -9.53
N LYS A 145 25.46 19.85 -8.46
CA LYS A 145 24.68 21.02 -8.06
C LYS A 145 25.26 21.69 -6.83
#